data_AF-A0A9D8Q2Y6-F1
#
_entry.id   AF-A0A9D8Q2Y6-F1
#
_cell.length_a   1.000
_cell.length_b   1.000
_cell.length_c   1.000
_cell.angle_alpha   90.00
_cell.angle_beta   90.00
_cell.angle_gamma   90.00
#
_symmetry.space_group_name_H-M   'P 1'
#
loop_
_entity.id
_entity.type
_entity.pdbx_description
1 polymer ?
#
loop_
_entity_poly.entity_id
_entity_poly.type
_entity_poly.pdbx_seq_one_letter_code
_entity_poly.pdbx_strand_id
1 'polypeptide(L)' 'IEGRAKETAGGARADDNAATLAKRLSVYRTQTAPVAEYYRGKGRLRTVNGMGTVDEVSAAIEKHLRAATEA' A
#
# COMPACT_ATOMS: atom_id res chain seq x y z
N ILE A 1 -3.92 1.39 13.50
CA ILE A 1 -5.11 2.09 12.93
C ILE A 1 -5.24 3.44 13.58
N GLU A 2 -5.44 3.47 14.90
CA GLU A 2 -5.62 4.72 15.65
C GLU A 2 -4.44 5.68 15.54
N GLY A 3 -3.18 5.19 15.48
CA GLY A 3 -2.02 6.04 15.26
C GLY A 3 -2.08 6.79 13.91
N ARG A 4 -2.16 6.04 12.80
CA ARG A 4 -2.22 6.59 11.44
C ARG A 4 -3.47 7.44 11.16
N ALA A 5 -4.62 7.08 11.73
CA ALA A 5 -5.85 7.87 11.56
C ALA A 5 -5.77 9.23 12.26
N LYS A 6 -5.00 9.34 13.35
CA LYS A 6 -4.72 10.61 14.04
C LYS A 6 -3.78 11.53 13.25
N GLU A 7 -2.95 10.97 12.36
CA GLU A 7 -2.03 11.73 11.50
C GLU A 7 -2.73 12.37 10.28
N THR A 8 -4.01 12.07 10.04
CA THR A 8 -4.78 12.63 8.93
C THR A 8 -5.05 14.13 9.16
N ALA A 9 -4.48 14.98 8.31
CA ALA A 9 -4.80 16.41 8.29
C ALA A 9 -6.30 16.61 8.00
N GLY A 10 -7.01 17.30 8.90
CA GLY A 10 -8.48 17.46 8.83
C GLY A 10 -9.27 16.49 9.71
N GLY A 11 -8.61 15.60 10.45
CA GLY A 11 -9.24 14.66 11.38
C GLY A 11 -9.60 13.31 10.74
N ALA A 12 -9.93 12.34 11.58
CA ALA A 12 -10.32 11.00 11.13
C ALA A 12 -11.70 11.03 10.45
N ARG A 13 -11.85 10.30 9.33
CA ARG A 13 -13.13 10.15 8.64
C ARG A 13 -14.04 9.21 9.44
N ALA A 14 -15.35 9.29 9.21
CA ALA A 14 -16.32 8.45 9.91
C ALA A 14 -16.08 6.93 9.71
N ASP A 15 -15.47 6.54 8.59
CA ASP A 15 -15.14 5.15 8.25
C ASP A 15 -13.78 4.67 8.80
N ASP A 16 -13.00 5.54 9.45
CA ASP A 16 -11.68 5.21 10.02
C ASP A 16 -11.81 4.55 11.40
N ASN A 17 -12.54 3.44 11.48
CA ASN A 17 -12.77 2.66 12.69
C ASN A 17 -12.37 1.18 12.53
N ALA A 18 -12.21 0.48 13.66
CA ALA A 18 -11.68 -0.89 13.68
C ALA A 18 -12.56 -1.89 12.91
N ALA A 19 -13.89 -1.77 13.03
CA ALA A 19 -14.84 -2.65 12.36
C ALA A 19 -14.76 -2.50 10.83
N THR A 20 -14.75 -1.25 10.34
CA THR A 20 -14.58 -0.96 8.91
C THR A 20 -13.24 -1.46 8.40
N LEU A 21 -12.15 -1.28 9.15
CA LEU A 21 -10.85 -1.77 8.71
C LEU A 21 -10.81 -3.29 8.60
N ALA A 22 -11.33 -4.01 9.60
CA ALA A 22 -11.37 -5.47 9.58
C ALA A 22 -12.10 -5.98 8.32
N LYS A 23 -13.24 -5.36 7.98
CA LYS A 23 -13.98 -5.68 6.76
C LYS A 23 -13.16 -5.37 5.50
N ARG A 24 -12.53 -4.19 5.40
CA ARG A 24 -11.70 -3.80 4.25
C ARG A 24 -10.50 -4.71 4.07
N LEU A 25 -9.82 -5.10 5.15
CA LEU A 25 -8.68 -6.02 5.08
C LEU A 25 -9.10 -7.42 4.62
N SER A 26 -10.27 -7.91 5.06
CA SER A 26 -10.85 -9.15 4.56
C SER A 26 -11.12 -9.10 3.05
N VAL A 27 -11.71 -8.00 2.57
CA VAL A 27 -11.95 -7.78 1.14
C VAL A 27 -10.64 -7.70 0.36
N TYR A 28 -9.66 -6.92 0.86
CA TYR A 28 -8.33 -6.83 0.23
C TYR A 28 -7.67 -8.21 0.09
N ARG A 29 -7.67 -9.02 1.16
CA ARG A 29 -7.07 -10.37 1.15
C ARG A 29 -7.74 -11.30 0.14
N THR A 30 -9.06 -11.20 -0.03
CA THR A 30 -9.82 -12.12 -0.89
C THR A 30 -9.87 -11.66 -2.35
N GLN A 31 -9.88 -10.36 -2.62
CA GLN A 31 -10.10 -9.82 -3.96
C GLN A 31 -8.87 -9.14 -4.57
N THR A 32 -8.03 -8.50 -3.77
CA THR A 32 -6.91 -7.69 -4.26
C THR A 32 -5.57 -8.40 -4.13
N ALA A 33 -5.30 -9.08 -3.01
CA ALA A 33 -4.03 -9.77 -2.78
C ALA A 33 -3.67 -10.80 -3.87
N PRO A 34 -4.62 -11.57 -4.47
CA PRO A 34 -4.31 -12.48 -5.57
C PRO A 34 -3.73 -11.79 -6.82
N VAL A 35 -4.02 -10.50 -7.04
CA VAL A 35 -3.46 -9.73 -8.16
C VAL A 35 -1.95 -9.59 -8.03
N ALA A 36 -1.42 -9.50 -6.80
CA ALA A 36 0.02 -9.47 -6.57
C ALA A 36 0.68 -10.79 -6.98
N GLU A 37 0.07 -11.94 -6.69
CA GLU A 37 0.54 -13.26 -7.13
C GLU A 37 0.61 -13.35 -8.66
N TYR A 38 -0.43 -12.85 -9.35
CA TYR A 38 -0.46 -12.81 -10.80
C TYR A 38 0.72 -12.03 -11.39
N TYR A 39 1.05 -10.84 -10.88
CA TYR A 39 2.18 -10.07 -11.36
C TYR A 39 3.54 -10.63 -10.92
N ARG A 40 3.60 -11.32 -9.78
CA ARG A 40 4.80 -12.04 -9.34
C ARG A 40 5.15 -13.15 -10.33
N GLY A 41 4.18 -13.96 -10.74
CA GLY A 41 4.38 -15.03 -11.73
C GLY A 41 4.86 -14.51 -13.09
N LYS A 42 4.58 -13.24 -13.42
CA LYS A 42 5.06 -12.57 -14.64
C LYS A 42 6.41 -11.85 -14.48
N GLY A 43 7.04 -11.90 -13.30
CA GLY A 43 8.28 -11.17 -13.01
C GLY A 43 8.12 -9.64 -12.96
N ARG A 44 6.89 -9.14 -12.97
CA ARG A 44 6.56 -7.69 -13.03
C ARG A 44 6.26 -7.07 -11.67
N LEU A 45 6.18 -7.87 -10.61
CA LEU A 45 5.98 -7.35 -9.26
C LEU A 45 7.25 -6.65 -8.76
N ARG A 46 7.07 -5.45 -8.23
CA ARG A 46 8.07 -4.70 -7.45
C ARG A 46 7.43 -4.32 -6.11
N THR A 47 8.13 -4.57 -5.01
CA THR A 47 7.62 -4.32 -3.65
C THR A 47 8.32 -3.13 -3.02
N VAL A 48 7.58 -2.39 -2.20
CA VAL A 48 8.05 -1.22 -1.45
C VAL A 48 7.58 -1.34 0.00
N ASN A 49 8.43 -0.97 0.96
CA ASN A 49 8.04 -0.91 2.37
C ASN A 49 7.21 0.35 2.64
N GLY A 50 5.88 0.20 2.79
CA GLY A 50 4.97 1.31 3.03
C GLY A 50 4.95 1.86 4.47
N MET A 51 5.78 1.33 5.38
CA MET A 51 5.83 1.80 6.77
C MET A 51 6.88 2.90 7.00
N GLY A 52 7.66 3.27 5.99
CA GLY A 52 8.61 4.38 6.06
C GLY A 52 7.94 5.75 5.99
N THR A 53 8.76 6.79 6.03
CA THR A 53 8.34 8.16 5.75
C THR A 53 7.87 8.30 4.30
N VAL A 54 7.10 9.36 4.02
CA VAL A 54 6.63 9.65 2.65
C VAL A 54 7.82 9.78 1.68
N ASP A 55 8.90 10.42 2.10
CA ASP A 55 10.10 10.61 1.27
C ASP A 55 10.80 9.28 0.97
N GLU A 56 10.97 8.41 1.96
CA GLU A 56 11.56 7.08 1.78
C GLU A 56 10.74 6.21 0.82
N VAL A 57 9.42 6.21 0.99
CA VAL A 57 8.50 5.46 0.13
C VAL A 57 8.55 6.01 -1.30
N SER A 58 8.56 7.33 -1.46
CA SER A 58 8.62 7.99 -2.77
C SER A 58 9.91 7.66 -3.50
N ALA A 59 11.07 7.77 -2.82
CA ALA A 59 12.36 7.40 -3.38
C ALA A 59 12.43 5.91 -3.79
N ALA A 60 11.85 5.02 -2.99
CA ALA A 60 11.77 3.59 -3.32
C ALA A 60 10.92 3.31 -4.57
N ILE A 61 9.81 4.04 -4.75
CA ILE A 61 8.98 3.96 -5.95
C ILE A 61 9.76 4.47 -7.17
N GLU A 62 10.39 5.64 -7.09
CA GLU A 62 11.16 6.21 -8.19
C GLU A 62 12.31 5.31 -8.65
N LYS A 63 12.98 4.64 -7.70
CA LYS A 63 14.03 3.66 -8.00
C LYS A 63 13.51 2.54 -8.90
N HIS A 64 12.34 1.99 -8.61
CA HIS A 64 11.73 0.92 -9.42
C HIS A 64 11.27 1.43 -10.79
N LEU A 65 10.79 2.67 -10.87
CA LEU A 65 10.39 3.28 -12.15
C LEU A 65 11.60 3.52 -13.07
N ARG A 66 12.71 4.08 -12.55
CA ARG A 66 13.94 4.29 -13.35
C ARG A 66 14.52 2.98 -13.89
N ALA A 67 14.59 1.95 -13.06
CA ALA A 67 15.06 0.63 -13.48
C ALA A 67 14.16 -0.01 -14.57
N ALA A 68 12.88 0.34 -14.63
CA ALA A 68 11.96 -0.15 -15.65
C ALA A 68 12.05 0.62 -16.98
N THR A 69 12.59 1.84 -16.98
CA THR A 69 12.84 2.64 -18.19
C THR A 69 14.20 2.38 -18.82
N GLU A 70 15.14 1.81 -18.07
CA GLU A 70 16.52 1.52 -18.50
C GLU A 70 16.71 0.08 -19.01
N ALA A 71 15.72 -0.79 -18.84
CA ALA A 71 15.72 -2.21 -19.24
C ALA A 71 14.91 -2.44 -20.53
#